data_AF-A0A383F6Q3-F1
#
_entry.id   AF-A0A383F6Q3-F1
#
_cell.length_a   1.000
_cell.length_b   1.000
_cell.length_c   1.000
_cell.angle_alpha   90.00
_cell.angle_beta   90.00
_cell.angle_gamma   90.00
#
_symmetry.space_group_name_H-M   'P 1'
#
loop_
_entity.id
_entity.type
_entity.pdbx_description
1 polymer ?
#
loop_
_entity_poly.entity_id
_entity_poly.type
_entity_poly.pdbx_seq_one_letter_code
_entity_poly.pdbx_strand_id
1 'polypeptide(L)'
;MEQNLNGRVLIFSGRANIELAQDICKYMNIELGRTVIKDFSDEEIYVRIEENVRGGDVFVIQPTCYPGNKNLMELLIMIDALKR
;
A
#
# COMPACT_ATOMS: atom_id res chain seq x y z
N MET A 1 -2.81 -14.99 22.03
CA MET A 1 -2.59 -15.95 20.93
C MET A 1 -3.91 -16.07 20.20
N GLU A 2 -4.23 -15.10 19.35
CA GLU A 2 -5.33 -15.21 18.40
C GLU A 2 -4.67 -15.14 17.03
N GLN A 3 -4.47 -16.31 16.43
CA GLN A 3 -4.19 -16.36 15.01
C GLN A 3 -5.50 -15.96 14.32
N ASN A 4 -5.48 -14.83 13.60
CA ASN A 4 -6.59 -14.42 12.77
C ASN A 4 -6.98 -15.59 11.85
N LEU A 5 -8.25 -16.01 11.92
CA LEU A 5 -8.82 -17.09 11.12
C LEU A 5 -9.02 -16.73 9.64
N ASN A 6 -8.71 -15.49 9.24
CA ASN A 6 -8.77 -15.04 7.86
C ASN A 6 -7.39 -15.21 7.22
N GLY A 7 -7.36 -15.52 5.92
CA GLY A 7 -6.12 -15.73 5.16
C GLY A 7 -5.09 -14.61 5.34
N ARG A 8 -3.88 -14.82 4.83
CA ARG A 8 -2.75 -13.88 5.00
C ARG A 8 -3.12 -12.46 4.53
N VAL A 9 -3.50 -11.58 5.47
CA VAL A 9 -3.83 -10.17 5.19
C VAL A 9 -2.54 -9.37 5.02
N LEU A 10 -2.47 -8.59 3.94
CA LEU A 10 -1.34 -7.70 3.66
C LEU A 10 -1.87 -6.28 3.44
N ILE A 11 -1.35 -5.32 4.19
CA ILE A 11 -1.71 -3.91 4.03
C ILE A 11 -0.52 -3.17 3.43
N PHE A 12 -0.77 -2.42 2.36
CA PHE A 12 0.18 -1.49 1.77
C PHE A 12 -0.37 -0.07 1.84
N SER A 13 0.53 0.90 1.85
CA SER A 13 0.17 2.32 1.82
C SER A 13 0.89 3.02 0.68
N GLY A 14 0.20 3.96 0.05
CA GLY A 14 0.91 5.00 -0.69
C GLY A 14 1.35 6.13 0.25
N ARG A 15 1.78 7.24 -0.33
CA ARG A 15 2.36 8.42 0.34
C ARG A 15 1.32 9.41 0.85
N ALA A 16 0.05 9.28 0.45
CA ALA A 16 -0.96 10.29 0.74
C ALA A 16 -1.26 10.41 2.24
N ASN A 17 -1.22 9.30 2.98
CA ASN A 17 -1.31 9.30 4.44
C ASN A 17 -0.72 8.00 5.05
N ILE A 18 0.60 7.99 5.25
CA ILE A 18 1.31 6.84 5.83
C ILE A 18 0.96 6.65 7.31
N GLU A 19 0.75 7.74 8.05
CA GLU A 19 0.43 7.71 9.49
C GLU A 19 -0.89 6.95 9.73
N LEU A 20 -1.93 7.26 8.95
CA LEU A 20 -3.21 6.53 9.02
C LEU A 20 -3.03 5.03 8.74
N ALA A 21 -2.22 4.67 7.74
CA ALA A 21 -1.97 3.27 7.43
C ALA A 21 -1.23 2.55 8.57
N GLN A 22 -0.25 3.21 9.20
CA GLN A 22 0.46 2.69 10.36
C GLN A 22 -0.47 2.50 11.56
N ASP A 23 -1.39 3.44 11.82
CA ASP A 23 -2.37 3.33 12.90
C ASP A 23 -3.34 2.17 12.69
N ILE A 24 -3.81 1.96 11.45
CA ILE A 24 -4.66 0.81 11.09
C ILE A 24 -3.89 -0.50 11.29
N CYS A 25 -2.65 -0.59 10.81
CA CYS A 25 -1.78 -1.75 10.99
C CYS A 25 -1.55 -2.06 12.48
N LYS A 26 -1.29 -1.03 13.30
CA LYS A 26 -1.12 -1.14 14.75
C LYS A 26 -2.39 -1.65 15.44
N TYR A 27 -3.55 -1.12 15.07
CA TYR A 27 -4.84 -1.56 15.60
C TYR A 27 -5.13 -3.03 15.25
N MET A 28 -4.78 -3.46 14.05
CA MET A 28 -4.96 -4.84 13.58
C MET A 28 -3.84 -5.80 14.00
N ASN A 29 -2.79 -5.28 14.66
CA ASN A 29 -1.58 -6.02 15.04
C ASN A 29 -0.92 -6.75 13.85
N ILE A 30 -0.76 -6.03 12.73
CA ILE A 30 -0.06 -6.48 11.53
C ILE A 30 1.01 -5.47 11.11
N GLU A 31 2.01 -5.92 10.36
CA GLU A 31 3.04 -5.03 9.81
C GLU A 31 2.57 -4.38 8.50
N LEU A 32 2.98 -3.13 8.30
CA LEU A 32 2.76 -2.44 7.03
C LEU A 32 3.74 -3.00 5.99
N GLY A 33 3.22 -3.44 4.85
CA GLY A 33 4.02 -4.05 3.80
C GLY A 33 5.01 -3.07 3.18
N ARG A 34 6.21 -3.57 2.88
CA ARG A 34 7.30 -2.77 2.30
C ARG A 34 7.04 -2.44 0.83
N THR A 35 7.06 -1.15 0.54
CA THR A 35 7.01 -0.59 -0.82
C THR A 35 8.09 0.45 -1.01
N VAL A 36 8.57 0.58 -2.25
CA VAL A 36 9.41 1.69 -2.69
C VAL A 36 8.62 2.51 -3.67
N ILE A 37 8.42 3.79 -3.34
CA ILE A 37 7.74 4.76 -4.19
C ILE A 37 8.72 5.90 -4.49
N LYS A 38 8.93 6.21 -5.76
CA LYS A 38 9.85 7.27 -6.22
C LYS A 38 9.18 8.11 -7.29
N ASP A 39 9.52 9.39 -7.33
CA ASP A 39 9.19 10.27 -8.45
C ASP A 39 10.42 10.39 -9.36
N PHE A 40 10.22 10.28 -10.66
CA PHE A 40 11.23 10.59 -11.67
C PHE A 40 11.20 12.09 -12.01
N SER A 41 12.22 12.57 -12.72
CA SER A 41 12.39 13.99 -13.09
C SER A 41 11.30 14.53 -14.02
N ASP A 42 10.55 13.65 -14.66
CA ASP A 42 9.41 13.92 -15.56
C ASP A 42 8.05 13.75 -14.87
N GLU A 43 8.03 13.66 -13.54
CA GLU A 43 6.83 13.46 -12.71
C GLU A 43 6.19 12.06 -12.82
N GLU A 44 6.83 11.11 -13.50
CA GLU A 44 6.39 9.72 -13.48
C GLU A 44 6.60 9.09 -12.09
N ILE A 45 5.65 8.25 -11.68
CA ILE A 45 5.67 7.57 -10.38
C ILE A 45 6.13 6.13 -10.57
N TYR A 46 7.21 5.77 -9.88
CA TYR A 46 7.69 4.40 -9.77
C TYR A 46 7.17 3.76 -8.49
N VAL A 47 6.62 2.54 -8.58
CA VAL A 47 6.25 1.73 -7.42
C VAL A 47 6.88 0.35 -7.55
N ARG A 48 7.46 -0.14 -6.46
CA ARG A 48 7.92 -1.53 -6.31
C ARG A 48 7.46 -2.11 -4.98
N ILE A 49 6.82 -3.28 -5.05
CA ILE A 49 6.46 -4.07 -3.86
C ILE A 49 7.67 -4.93 -3.49
N GLU A 50 8.14 -4.86 -2.24
CA GLU A 50 9.36 -5.54 -1.78
C GLU A 50 9.08 -6.83 -1.02
N GLU A 51 7.87 -7.35 -1.12
CA GLU A 51 7.37 -8.48 -0.34
C GLU A 51 6.57 -9.44 -1.21
N ASN A 52 6.55 -10.71 -0.81
CA ASN A 52 5.73 -11.69 -1.51
C ASN A 52 4.25 -11.50 -1.14
N VAL A 53 3.42 -11.14 -2.13
CA VAL A 53 1.97 -10.90 -1.97
C VAL A 53 1.08 -12.05 -2.40
N ARG A 54 1.66 -13.15 -2.93
CA ARG A 54 0.88 -14.27 -3.49
C ARG A 54 0.08 -14.99 -2.40
N GLY A 55 -1.17 -15.28 -2.72
CA GLY A 55 -2.09 -16.03 -1.85
C GLY A 55 -2.53 -15.27 -0.59
N GLY A 56 -2.28 -13.96 -0.53
CA GLY A 56 -2.77 -13.09 0.54
C GLY A 56 -3.90 -12.17 0.07
N ASP A 57 -4.72 -11.74 1.03
CA ASP A 57 -5.73 -10.71 0.82
C ASP A 57 -5.07 -9.34 0.98
N VAL A 58 -4.98 -8.60 -0.13
CA VAL A 58 -4.22 -7.34 -0.19
C VAL A 58 -5.15 -6.15 -0.08
N PHE A 59 -4.82 -5.23 0.82
CA PHE A 59 -5.50 -3.96 1.02
C PHE A 59 -4.51 -2.81 0.78
N VAL A 60 -4.96 -1.76 0.07
CA VAL A 60 -4.15 -0.57 -0.20
C VAL A 60 -4.82 0.65 0.44
N ILE A 61 -4.09 1.34 1.30
CA ILE A 61 -4.51 2.57 1.95
C ILE A 61 -3.87 3.74 1.20
N GLN A 62 -4.69 4.49 0.47
CA GLN A 62 -4.23 5.67 -0.26
C GLN A 62 -5.38 6.65 -0.44
N PRO A 63 -5.52 7.63 0.47
CA PRO A 63 -6.45 8.73 0.27
C PRO A 63 -6.15 9.49 -1.03
N THR A 64 -7.18 9.85 -1.78
CA THR A 64 -7.06 10.65 -3.01
C THR A 64 -7.24 12.16 -2.73
N CYS A 65 -6.75 12.62 -1.56
CA CYS A 65 -6.76 14.03 -1.17
C CYS A 65 -5.75 14.84 -1.99
N TYR A 66 -5.76 16.18 -1.85
CA TYR A 66 -4.86 17.05 -2.60
C TYR A 66 -3.37 16.67 -2.40
N PRO A 67 -2.57 16.52 -3.47
CA PRO A 67 -2.91 16.60 -4.89
C PRO A 67 -3.59 15.32 -5.41
N GLY A 68 -4.90 15.39 -5.66
CA GLY A 68 -5.76 14.21 -5.89
C GLY A 68 -5.35 13.36 -7.08
N ASN A 69 -4.99 13.99 -8.20
CA ASN A 69 -4.57 13.28 -9.41
C ASN A 69 -3.29 12.46 -9.18
N LYS A 70 -2.30 13.02 -8.48
CA LYS A 70 -1.04 12.32 -8.18
C LYS A 70 -1.30 11.12 -7.25
N ASN A 71 -2.10 11.33 -6.22
CA ASN A 71 -2.46 10.29 -5.26
C ASN A 71 -3.30 9.17 -5.88
N LEU A 72 -4.20 9.51 -6.81
CA LEU A 72 -4.96 8.53 -7.60
C LEU A 72 -4.05 7.75 -8.55
N MET A 73 -3.16 8.41 -9.29
CA MET A 73 -2.22 7.73 -10.18
C MET A 73 -1.31 6.77 -9.42
N GLU A 74 -0.79 7.19 -8.26
CA GLU A 74 -0.02 6.32 -7.39
C GLU A 74 -0.80 5.09 -6.95
N LEU A 75 -2.07 5.25 -6.52
CA LEU A 75 -2.94 4.13 -6.16
C LEU A 75 -3.09 3.13 -7.32
N LEU A 76 -3.36 3.63 -8.53
CA LEU A 76 -3.55 2.77 -9.71
C LEU A 76 -2.28 2.00 -10.06
N ILE A 77 -1.11 2.64 -9.96
CA ILE A 77 0.19 2.00 -10.23
C ILE A 77 0.49 0.95 -9.15
N MET A 78 0.19 1.24 -7.86
CA MET A 78 0.30 0.26 -6.79
C MET A 78 -0.58 -0.97 -7.04
N ILE A 79 -1.85 -0.77 -7.43
CA ILE A 79 -2.77 -1.87 -7.74
C ILE A 79 -2.27 -2.71 -8.91
N ASP A 80 -1.75 -2.08 -9.97
CA ASP A 80 -1.16 -2.81 -11.10
C ASP A 80 0.05 -3.65 -10.67
N ALA A 81 0.93 -3.09 -9.83
CA ALA A 81 2.09 -3.80 -9.30
C ALA A 81 1.72 -5.01 -8.40
N LEU A 82 0.61 -4.91 -7.65
CA LEU A 82 0.11 -5.97 -6.78
C LEU A 82 -0.64 -7.08 -7.53
N LYS A 83 -1.18 -6.78 -8.72
CA LYS A 83 -1.94 -7.73 -9.55
C LYS A 83 -1.04 -8.68 -10.36
N ARG A 84 0.18 -8.27 -10.69
CA ARG A 84 1.12 -9.02 -11.54
C ARG A 84 1.90 -10.07 -10.75
#